data_AF-A0A1Y2BQT0-F1
#
_entry.id   AF-A0A1Y2BQT0-F1
#
_cell.length_a   1.000
_cell.length_b   1.000
_cell.length_c   1.000
_cell.angle_alpha   90.00
_cell.angle_beta   90.00
_cell.angle_gamma   90.00
#
_symmetry.space_group_name_H-M   'P 1'
#
loop_
_entity.id
_entity.type
_entity.pdbx_description
1 polymer ?
#
loop_
_entity_poly.entity_id
_entity_poly.type
_entity_poly.pdbx_seq_one_letter_code
_entity_poly.pdbx_strand_id
1 'polypeptide(L)'
;MNQNEKVATEPDLSYDQIILVGDSLTQNGIAPNGWATLLATEYTRKMDVIARGFSAYTTHWMRPLVAPLLRPIVTQNTRLVTLLLGSNDSTLPGLSNQHVPIAQYKENLRAIVGTIVALAPQTKVLVITPPPLVARKCWEEYNFDSVKAYREACAEVGHELAQSNTSIGLLDTWPLFVPGREYDLPEFDPASLKHLTVEDRLHLGPEGNRLLAQGVLDSIKTLWPELAPENVIPRVPLNWAEYPSFLNSESSGNNGLINQLYANARK
;
A
#
# COMPACT_ATOMS: atom_id res chain seq x y z
N MET A 1 -6.76 54.67 15.91
CA MET A 1 -5.96 53.71 15.12
C MET A 1 -6.14 52.36 15.78
N ASN A 2 -7.04 51.49 15.29
CA ASN A 2 -6.98 50.08 15.67
C ASN A 2 -6.63 49.30 14.42
N GLN A 3 -5.46 48.67 14.53
CA GLN A 3 -4.75 47.99 13.48
C GLN A 3 -5.66 46.90 12.90
N ASN A 4 -5.75 46.85 11.58
CA ASN A 4 -6.18 45.67 10.86
C ASN A 4 -5.25 44.52 11.28
N GLU A 5 -5.60 43.76 12.32
CA GLU A 5 -4.95 42.49 12.63
C GLU A 5 -5.14 41.62 11.40
N LYS A 6 -4.08 41.47 10.60
CA LYS A 6 -4.06 40.54 9.49
C LYS A 6 -4.29 39.15 10.07
N VAL A 7 -5.42 38.54 9.70
CA VAL A 7 -5.65 37.11 9.88
C VAL A 7 -4.51 36.38 9.16
N ALA A 8 -3.86 35.45 9.85
CA ALA A 8 -2.85 34.59 9.27
C ALA A 8 -3.45 33.87 8.05
N THR A 9 -2.68 33.77 6.97
CA THR A 9 -3.11 33.02 5.79
C THR A 9 -3.34 31.57 6.17
N GLU A 10 -4.44 31.00 5.70
CA GLU A 10 -4.77 29.60 5.93
C GLU A 10 -3.62 28.70 5.46
N PRO A 11 -3.07 27.84 6.34
CA PRO A 11 -1.99 26.93 5.97
C PRO A 11 -2.52 25.82 5.07
N ASP A 12 -1.67 25.31 4.18
CA ASP A 12 -1.99 24.09 3.44
C ASP A 12 -1.91 22.87 4.38
N LEU A 13 -3.09 22.38 4.77
CA LEU A 13 -3.25 21.20 5.61
C LEU A 13 -3.51 19.92 4.81
N SER A 14 -3.31 19.94 3.49
CA SER A 14 -3.41 18.74 2.67
C SER A 14 -2.40 17.69 3.11
N TYR A 15 -2.82 16.43 3.15
CA TYR A 15 -1.97 15.33 3.54
C TYR A 15 -1.24 14.75 2.34
N ASP A 16 -0.02 14.29 2.59
CA ASP A 16 0.66 13.39 1.66
C ASP A 16 -0.09 12.05 1.64
N GLN A 17 -0.07 11.35 0.51
CA GLN A 17 -0.92 10.17 0.29
C GLN A 17 -0.11 8.93 -0.04
N ILE A 18 -0.55 7.81 0.54
CA ILE A 18 -0.16 6.45 0.17
C ILE A 18 -1.40 5.78 -0.42
N ILE A 19 -1.32 5.33 -1.67
CA ILE A 19 -2.44 4.66 -2.35
C ILE A 19 -2.12 3.18 -2.49
N LEU A 20 -3.02 2.32 -2.00
CA LEU A 20 -2.86 0.87 -2.05
C LEU A 20 -3.72 0.30 -3.16
N VAL A 21 -3.11 -0.19 -4.24
CA VAL A 21 -3.83 -0.75 -5.41
C VAL A 21 -3.68 -2.26 -5.44
N GLY A 22 -4.79 -2.98 -5.62
CA GLY A 22 -4.73 -4.42 -5.77
C GLY A 22 -6.08 -5.11 -5.83
N ASP A 23 -6.07 -6.39 -5.48
CA ASP A 23 -7.24 -7.26 -5.50
C ASP A 23 -7.96 -7.36 -4.13
N SER A 24 -8.56 -8.52 -3.83
CA SER A 24 -9.21 -8.83 -2.57
C SER A 24 -8.27 -8.74 -1.37
N LEU A 25 -6.97 -8.99 -1.52
CA LEU A 25 -5.99 -8.84 -0.45
C LEU A 25 -5.85 -7.38 -0.03
N THR A 26 -5.96 -6.46 -1.00
CA THR A 26 -5.99 -5.02 -0.72
C THR A 26 -7.36 -4.59 -0.19
N GLN A 27 -8.45 -5.11 -0.78
CA GLN A 27 -9.81 -4.76 -0.36
C GLN A 27 -10.08 -5.17 1.09
N ASN A 28 -9.73 -6.41 1.44
CA ASN A 28 -9.91 -6.95 2.79
C ASN A 28 -8.88 -6.38 3.77
N GLY A 29 -7.79 -5.78 3.28
CA GLY A 29 -6.78 -5.11 4.09
C GLY A 29 -7.30 -3.92 4.89
N ILE A 30 -8.50 -3.42 4.62
CA ILE A 30 -9.16 -2.36 5.41
C ILE A 30 -9.90 -2.89 6.65
N ALA A 31 -10.02 -4.21 6.80
CA ALA A 31 -10.63 -4.81 7.98
C ALA A 31 -9.82 -4.47 9.25
N PRO A 32 -10.38 -4.67 10.46
CA PRO A 32 -9.60 -4.59 11.69
C PRO A 32 -8.38 -5.52 11.62
N ASN A 33 -7.19 -5.00 11.94
CA ASN A 33 -5.89 -5.69 11.78
C ASN A 33 -5.50 -6.04 10.33
N GLY A 34 -6.21 -5.51 9.33
CA GLY A 34 -5.81 -5.61 7.94
C GLY A 34 -4.60 -4.73 7.65
N TRP A 35 -3.80 -5.10 6.65
CA TRP A 35 -2.52 -4.43 6.39
C TRP A 35 -2.68 -2.94 6.02
N ALA A 36 -3.75 -2.58 5.30
CA ALA A 36 -4.05 -1.18 4.98
C ALA A 36 -4.40 -0.39 6.26
N THR A 37 -5.17 -0.98 7.17
CA THR A 37 -5.52 -0.38 8.46
C THR A 37 -4.30 -0.21 9.36
N LEU A 38 -3.39 -1.19 9.36
CA LEU A 38 -2.13 -1.12 10.11
C LEU A 38 -1.25 0.01 9.57
N LEU A 39 -1.11 0.14 8.24
CA LEU A 39 -0.41 1.28 7.63
C LEU A 39 -1.07 2.60 8.01
N ALA A 40 -2.39 2.72 7.92
CA ALA A 40 -3.11 3.94 8.32
C ALA A 40 -2.86 4.31 9.79
N THR A 41 -2.70 3.32 10.65
CA THR A 41 -2.35 3.52 12.07
C THR A 41 -0.97 4.14 12.21
N GLU A 42 0.06 3.59 11.55
CA GLU A 42 1.44 4.11 11.60
C GLU A 42 1.58 5.53 11.01
N TYR A 43 0.77 5.82 9.99
CA TYR A 43 0.73 7.12 9.31
C TYR A 43 -0.31 8.10 9.86
N THR A 44 -0.94 7.78 10.99
CA THR A 44 -1.91 8.68 11.64
C THR A 44 -1.31 10.07 11.85
N ARG A 45 -2.03 11.10 11.38
CA ARG A 45 -1.61 12.52 11.40
C ARG A 45 -0.38 12.85 10.54
N LYS A 46 0.07 11.92 9.69
CA LYS A 46 1.25 12.07 8.80
C LYS A 46 0.86 12.01 7.33
N MET A 47 0.26 10.89 6.91
CA MET A 47 -0.17 10.65 5.53
C MET A 47 -1.54 9.97 5.50
N ASP A 48 -2.33 10.28 4.46
CA ASP A 48 -3.56 9.56 4.18
C ASP A 48 -3.23 8.21 3.51
N VAL A 49 -3.78 7.12 4.03
CA VAL A 49 -3.69 5.80 3.41
C VAL A 49 -5.01 5.47 2.72
N ILE A 50 -4.98 5.39 1.40
CA ILE A 50 -6.16 5.21 0.56
C ILE A 50 -6.13 3.82 -0.08
N ALA A 51 -7.03 2.93 0.35
CA ALA A 51 -7.17 1.62 -0.28
C ALA A 51 -8.03 1.67 -1.55
N ARG A 52 -7.54 1.01 -2.61
CA ARG A 52 -8.19 0.74 -3.90
C ARG A 52 -8.01 -0.74 -4.24
N GLY A 53 -8.65 -1.57 -3.43
CA GLY A 53 -8.72 -3.02 -3.65
C GLY A 53 -10.00 -3.41 -4.38
N PHE A 54 -9.87 -4.35 -5.32
CA PHE A 54 -10.97 -4.84 -6.13
C PHE A 54 -10.99 -6.37 -6.11
N SER A 55 -11.86 -6.95 -5.29
CA SER A 55 -11.96 -8.40 -5.14
C SER A 55 -12.10 -9.10 -6.49
N ALA A 56 -11.43 -10.24 -6.62
CA ALA A 56 -11.31 -11.04 -7.84
C ALA A 56 -10.50 -10.42 -9.00
N TYR A 57 -10.06 -9.16 -8.91
CA TYR A 57 -9.38 -8.52 -10.06
C TYR A 57 -8.05 -9.18 -10.41
N THR A 58 -7.82 -9.28 -11.71
CA THR A 58 -6.58 -9.73 -12.33
C THR A 58 -5.84 -8.56 -12.94
N THR A 59 -4.60 -8.77 -13.36
CA THR A 59 -3.86 -7.77 -14.14
C THR A 59 -4.53 -7.47 -15.49
N HIS A 60 -5.23 -8.44 -16.09
CA HIS A 60 -5.94 -8.25 -17.36
C HIS A 60 -7.05 -7.21 -17.24
N TRP A 61 -7.85 -7.26 -16.16
CA TRP A 61 -8.90 -6.27 -15.92
C TRP A 61 -8.35 -4.96 -15.36
N MET A 62 -7.31 -5.02 -14.51
CA MET A 62 -6.71 -3.81 -13.95
C MET A 62 -6.04 -2.94 -15.01
N ARG A 63 -5.38 -3.52 -16.02
CA ARG A 63 -4.63 -2.77 -17.04
C ARG A 63 -5.41 -1.62 -17.69
N PRO A 64 -6.63 -1.81 -18.24
CA PRO A 64 -7.41 -0.69 -18.78
C PRO A 64 -8.05 0.21 -17.72
N LEU A 65 -8.21 -0.27 -16.48
CA LEU A 65 -8.95 0.41 -15.43
C LEU A 65 -8.07 1.21 -14.45
N VAL A 66 -6.78 0.92 -14.34
CA VAL A 66 -5.91 1.59 -13.34
C VAL A 66 -5.90 3.10 -13.52
N ALA A 67 -5.86 3.60 -14.76
CA ALA A 67 -5.88 5.03 -15.00
C ALA A 67 -7.18 5.72 -14.54
N PRO A 68 -8.37 5.34 -15.04
CA PRO A 68 -9.61 5.97 -14.58
C PRO A 68 -9.89 5.74 -13.08
N LEU A 69 -9.42 4.64 -12.49
CA LEU A 69 -9.57 4.37 -11.05
C LEU A 69 -8.70 5.30 -10.17
N LEU A 70 -7.51 5.67 -10.66
CA LEU A 70 -6.56 6.48 -9.90
C LEU A 70 -6.67 7.98 -10.14
N ARG A 71 -7.08 8.43 -11.34
CA ARG A 71 -7.24 9.86 -11.65
C ARG A 71 -8.01 10.68 -10.61
N PRO A 72 -9.10 10.17 -9.98
CA PRO A 72 -9.84 10.95 -9.00
C PRO A 72 -9.14 11.13 -7.65
N ILE A 73 -8.08 10.37 -7.37
CA ILE A 73 -7.42 10.36 -6.05
C ILE A 73 -5.93 10.64 -6.08
N VAL A 74 -5.27 10.47 -7.22
CA VAL A 74 -3.88 10.87 -7.40
C VAL A 74 -3.84 12.39 -7.37
N THR A 75 -2.93 12.91 -6.56
CA THR A 75 -2.69 14.35 -6.41
C THR A 75 -1.19 14.63 -6.49
N GLN A 76 -0.82 15.91 -6.49
CA GLN A 76 0.57 16.33 -6.31
C GLN A 76 1.17 15.89 -4.95
N ASN A 77 0.33 15.45 -4.01
CA ASN A 77 0.73 14.97 -2.69
C ASN A 77 0.81 13.44 -2.60
N THR A 78 0.52 12.72 -3.68
CA THR A 78 0.78 11.27 -3.71
C THR A 78 2.28 11.03 -3.62
N ARG A 79 2.70 10.21 -2.64
CA ARG A 79 4.11 9.89 -2.37
C ARG A 79 4.43 8.43 -2.65
N LEU A 80 3.48 7.53 -2.41
CA LEU A 80 3.65 6.10 -2.62
C LEU A 80 2.38 5.49 -3.22
N VAL A 81 2.55 4.61 -4.21
CA VAL A 81 1.51 3.69 -4.69
C VAL A 81 2.02 2.27 -4.54
N THR A 82 1.26 1.39 -3.90
CA THR A 82 1.58 -0.05 -3.90
C THR A 82 0.76 -0.77 -4.97
N LEU A 83 1.30 -1.84 -5.54
CA LEU A 83 0.59 -2.71 -6.47
C LEU A 83 0.68 -4.17 -6.00
N LEU A 84 -0.44 -4.75 -5.59
CA LEU A 84 -0.56 -6.15 -5.19
C LEU A 84 -1.60 -6.87 -6.05
N LEU A 85 -1.11 -7.59 -7.07
CA LEU A 85 -1.92 -8.41 -7.99
C LEU A 85 -1.16 -9.68 -8.36
N GLY A 86 -1.88 -10.71 -8.79
CA GLY A 86 -1.30 -11.97 -9.27
C GLY A 86 -1.90 -13.21 -8.62
N SER A 87 -2.54 -13.07 -7.45
CA SER A 87 -3.22 -14.18 -6.79
C SER A 87 -4.32 -14.73 -7.69
N ASN A 88 -5.21 -13.86 -8.19
CA ASN A 88 -6.27 -14.25 -9.11
C ASN A 88 -5.76 -14.67 -10.50
N ASP A 89 -4.74 -13.98 -11.03
CA ASP A 89 -4.11 -14.34 -12.31
C ASP A 89 -3.60 -15.79 -12.31
N SER A 90 -3.18 -16.27 -11.13
CA SER A 90 -2.63 -17.60 -10.93
C SER A 90 -3.63 -18.75 -10.88
N THR A 91 -4.93 -18.49 -11.09
CA THR A 91 -5.89 -19.59 -11.25
C THR A 91 -5.46 -20.51 -12.39
N LEU A 92 -5.82 -21.78 -12.30
CA LEU A 92 -5.45 -22.78 -13.28
C LEU A 92 -6.21 -22.54 -14.61
N PRO A 93 -5.55 -22.79 -15.76
CA PRO A 93 -6.17 -22.60 -17.06
C PRO A 93 -7.50 -23.37 -17.20
N GLY A 94 -8.53 -22.68 -17.70
CA GLY A 94 -9.82 -23.29 -18.01
C GLY A 94 -10.76 -23.50 -16.83
N LEU A 95 -10.36 -23.14 -15.60
CA LEU A 95 -11.21 -23.29 -14.41
C LEU A 95 -11.94 -21.99 -14.03
N SER A 96 -11.38 -20.82 -14.38
CA SER A 96 -12.04 -19.53 -14.17
C SER A 96 -11.64 -18.49 -15.21
N ASN A 97 -12.42 -17.41 -15.31
CA ASN A 97 -12.09 -16.25 -16.16
C ASN A 97 -10.96 -15.38 -15.58
N GLN A 98 -10.37 -15.79 -14.46
CA GLN A 98 -9.30 -15.05 -13.81
C GLN A 98 -7.91 -15.45 -14.31
N HIS A 99 -7.77 -16.58 -15.01
CA HIS A 99 -6.47 -17.05 -15.47
C HIS A 99 -5.86 -16.06 -16.47
N VAL A 100 -4.64 -15.57 -16.21
CA VAL A 100 -3.91 -14.70 -17.13
C VAL A 100 -2.55 -15.30 -17.45
N PRO A 101 -2.29 -15.81 -18.67
CA PRO A 101 -1.01 -16.44 -19.00
C PRO A 101 0.20 -15.63 -18.56
N ILE A 102 1.23 -16.26 -17.99
CA ILE A 102 2.39 -15.59 -17.36
C ILE A 102 3.01 -14.50 -18.26
N ALA A 103 3.12 -14.75 -19.57
CA ALA A 103 3.62 -13.75 -20.51
C ALA A 103 2.76 -12.47 -20.52
N GLN A 104 1.43 -12.63 -20.55
CA GLN A 104 0.47 -11.52 -20.48
C GLN A 104 0.45 -10.88 -19.10
N TYR A 105 0.55 -11.65 -18.02
CA TYR A 105 0.66 -11.13 -16.65
C TYR A 105 1.85 -10.17 -16.52
N LYS A 106 3.03 -10.58 -16.99
CA LYS A 106 4.24 -9.74 -16.99
C LYS A 106 4.08 -8.48 -17.84
N GLU A 107 3.49 -8.59 -19.03
CA GLU A 107 3.20 -7.42 -19.87
C GLU A 107 2.24 -6.46 -19.18
N ASN A 108 1.18 -6.98 -18.55
CA ASN A 108 0.20 -6.19 -17.84
C ASN A 108 0.82 -5.48 -16.64
N LEU A 109 1.67 -6.15 -15.84
CA LEU A 109 2.37 -5.51 -14.73
C LEU A 109 3.21 -4.31 -15.21
N ARG A 110 4.02 -4.48 -16.27
CA ARG A 110 4.79 -3.37 -16.84
C ARG A 110 3.89 -2.22 -17.28
N ALA A 111 2.78 -2.51 -17.97
CA ALA A 111 1.84 -1.49 -18.43
C ALA A 111 1.14 -0.77 -17.27
N ILE A 112 0.71 -1.50 -16.23
CA ILE A 112 0.05 -0.94 -15.04
C ILE A 112 1.03 -0.03 -14.29
N VAL A 113 2.24 -0.51 -13.99
CA VAL A 113 3.25 0.29 -13.30
C VAL A 113 3.63 1.52 -14.12
N GLY A 114 3.85 1.38 -15.43
CA GLY A 114 4.10 2.52 -16.32
C GLY A 114 2.97 3.54 -16.32
N THR A 115 1.71 3.09 -16.27
CA THR A 115 0.54 3.97 -16.17
C THR A 115 0.50 4.71 -14.83
N ILE A 116 0.81 4.04 -13.72
CA ILE A 116 0.89 4.65 -12.39
C ILE A 116 1.98 5.74 -12.36
N VAL A 117 3.18 5.43 -12.87
CA VAL A 117 4.30 6.39 -12.95
C VAL A 117 3.94 7.59 -13.83
N ALA A 118 3.26 7.37 -14.95
CA ALA A 118 2.84 8.48 -15.84
C ALA A 118 1.78 9.38 -15.18
N LEU A 119 0.86 8.82 -14.39
CA LEU A 119 -0.18 9.58 -13.69
C LEU A 119 0.36 10.34 -12.47
N ALA A 120 1.39 9.82 -11.82
CA ALA A 120 1.98 10.39 -10.62
C ALA A 120 3.52 10.43 -10.69
N PRO A 121 4.12 11.34 -11.49
CA PRO A 121 5.55 11.30 -11.81
C PRO A 121 6.51 11.46 -10.62
N GLN A 122 6.04 12.05 -9.51
CA GLN A 122 6.83 12.25 -8.28
C GLN A 122 6.63 11.13 -7.25
N THR A 123 5.81 10.13 -7.57
CA THR A 123 5.41 9.06 -6.66
C THR A 123 6.34 7.86 -6.76
N LYS A 124 6.59 7.22 -5.62
CA LYS A 124 7.24 5.92 -5.52
C LYS A 124 6.24 4.80 -5.81
N VAL A 125 6.66 3.73 -6.47
CA VAL A 125 5.80 2.56 -6.72
C VAL A 125 6.42 1.32 -6.08
N LEU A 126 5.71 0.70 -5.14
CA LEU A 126 6.12 -0.58 -4.56
C LEU A 126 5.31 -1.72 -5.19
N VAL A 127 5.96 -2.52 -6.03
CA VAL A 127 5.38 -3.75 -6.58
C VAL A 127 5.47 -4.84 -5.52
N ILE A 128 4.37 -5.53 -5.23
CA ILE A 128 4.30 -6.57 -4.20
C ILE A 128 3.93 -7.90 -4.87
N THR A 129 4.71 -8.95 -4.63
CA THR A 129 4.41 -10.27 -5.19
C THR A 129 3.18 -10.90 -4.53
N PRO A 130 2.38 -11.72 -5.25
CA PRO A 130 1.28 -12.45 -4.62
C PRO A 130 1.79 -13.35 -3.47
N PRO A 131 1.15 -13.32 -2.28
CA PRO A 131 1.52 -14.19 -1.16
C PRO A 131 1.38 -15.68 -1.49
N PRO A 132 2.04 -16.57 -0.74
CA PRO A 132 1.90 -18.01 -0.94
C PRO A 132 0.46 -18.49 -0.77
N LEU A 133 0.02 -19.44 -1.61
CA LEU A 133 -1.18 -20.23 -1.34
C LEU A 133 -0.90 -21.17 -0.16
N VAL A 134 -1.78 -21.20 0.84
CA VAL A 134 -1.56 -21.95 2.09
C VAL A 134 -2.12 -23.38 2.00
N ALA A 135 -2.04 -23.95 0.80
CA ALA A 135 -2.43 -25.31 0.48
C ALA A 135 -1.73 -25.76 -0.81
N ARG A 136 -1.58 -27.08 -1.01
CA ARG A 136 -1.15 -27.61 -2.31
C ARG A 136 -2.17 -27.32 -3.40
N LYS A 137 -3.46 -27.40 -3.07
CA LYS A 137 -4.58 -27.10 -3.95
C LYS A 137 -5.71 -26.46 -3.13
N CYS A 138 -6.40 -25.47 -3.69
CA CYS A 138 -7.56 -24.82 -3.07
C CYS A 138 -8.64 -24.54 -4.11
N TRP A 139 -9.91 -24.72 -3.72
CA TRP A 139 -11.10 -24.40 -4.53
C TRP A 139 -11.14 -25.00 -5.94
N GLU A 140 -10.41 -26.07 -6.18
CA GLU A 140 -10.14 -26.63 -7.52
C GLU A 140 -9.37 -25.73 -8.49
N GLU A 141 -9.46 -24.41 -8.34
CA GLU A 141 -8.92 -23.38 -9.22
C GLU A 141 -7.46 -23.00 -8.93
N TYR A 142 -6.96 -23.23 -7.71
CA TYR A 142 -5.64 -22.77 -7.28
C TYR A 142 -4.74 -23.93 -6.90
N ASN A 143 -3.44 -23.81 -7.20
CA ASN A 143 -2.42 -24.66 -6.62
C ASN A 143 -1.16 -23.88 -6.27
N PHE A 144 -0.35 -24.44 -5.37
CA PHE A 144 0.84 -23.77 -4.83
C PHE A 144 1.86 -23.39 -5.91
N ASP A 145 2.13 -24.32 -6.83
CA ASP A 145 3.16 -24.14 -7.87
C ASP A 145 2.77 -23.07 -8.89
N SER A 146 1.48 -22.94 -9.20
CA SER A 146 0.98 -21.84 -10.02
C SER A 146 1.24 -20.51 -9.31
N VAL A 147 0.81 -20.34 -8.05
CA VAL A 147 1.07 -19.10 -7.31
C VAL A 147 2.56 -18.79 -7.21
N LYS A 148 3.41 -19.82 -7.04
CA LYS A 148 4.88 -19.70 -7.07
C LYS A 148 5.37 -19.11 -8.39
N ALA A 149 4.92 -19.65 -9.51
CA ALA A 149 5.31 -19.19 -10.84
C ALA A 149 4.88 -17.72 -11.10
N TYR A 150 3.71 -17.30 -10.61
CA TYR A 150 3.27 -15.90 -10.71
C TYR A 150 4.06 -14.98 -9.77
N ARG A 151 4.43 -15.45 -8.57
CA ARG A 151 5.35 -14.71 -7.71
C ARG A 151 6.71 -14.52 -8.37
N GLU A 152 7.28 -15.56 -8.99
CA GLU A 152 8.56 -15.46 -9.72
C GLU A 152 8.46 -14.49 -10.90
N ALA A 153 7.39 -14.58 -11.68
CA ALA A 153 7.14 -13.65 -12.78
C ALA A 153 6.97 -12.19 -12.32
N CYS A 154 6.30 -11.97 -11.18
CA CYS A 154 6.15 -10.66 -10.56
C CYS A 154 7.49 -10.11 -10.08
N ALA A 155 8.28 -10.95 -9.38
CA ALA A 155 9.61 -10.59 -8.89
C ALA A 155 10.56 -10.24 -10.05
N GLU A 156 10.53 -10.99 -11.15
CA GLU A 156 11.31 -10.70 -12.35
C GLU A 156 10.98 -9.31 -12.91
N VAL A 157 9.69 -9.00 -13.10
CA VAL A 157 9.25 -7.68 -13.59
C VAL A 157 9.57 -6.58 -12.59
N GLY A 158 9.36 -6.82 -11.29
CA GLY A 158 9.67 -5.85 -10.24
C GLY A 158 11.16 -5.50 -10.19
N HIS A 159 12.04 -6.50 -10.31
CA HIS A 159 13.49 -6.28 -10.40
C HIS A 159 13.89 -5.52 -11.66
N GLU A 160 13.36 -5.90 -12.82
CA GLU A 160 13.60 -5.19 -14.09
C GLU A 160 13.22 -3.71 -13.98
N LEU A 161 12.02 -3.41 -13.47
CA LEU A 161 11.52 -2.05 -13.33
C LEU A 161 12.35 -1.24 -12.31
N ALA A 162 12.69 -1.82 -11.17
CA ALA A 162 13.50 -1.18 -10.13
C ALA A 162 14.94 -0.87 -10.60
N GLN A 163 15.51 -1.71 -11.48
CA GLN A 163 16.82 -1.44 -12.10
C GLN A 163 16.77 -0.24 -13.06
N SER A 164 15.65 -0.04 -13.75
CA SER A 164 15.46 1.05 -14.71
C SER A 164 15.02 2.38 -14.08
N ASN A 165 14.39 2.33 -12.90
CA ASN A 165 13.80 3.48 -12.24
C ASN A 165 13.86 3.32 -10.71
N THR A 166 14.67 4.16 -10.05
CA THR A 166 14.88 4.12 -8.59
C THR A 166 13.66 4.55 -7.76
N SER A 167 12.61 5.08 -8.41
CA SER A 167 11.32 5.29 -7.76
C SER A 167 10.45 4.03 -7.72
N ILE A 168 10.89 2.92 -8.31
CA ILE A 168 10.18 1.63 -8.28
C ILE A 168 10.94 0.68 -7.36
N GLY A 169 10.20 0.04 -6.44
CA GLY A 169 10.69 -0.98 -5.53
C GLY A 169 9.93 -2.28 -5.69
N LEU A 170 10.50 -3.37 -5.17
CA LEU A 170 9.88 -4.69 -5.10
C LEU A 170 9.85 -5.16 -3.65
N LEU A 171 8.68 -5.64 -3.22
CA LEU A 171 8.50 -6.41 -2.01
C LEU A 171 8.11 -7.85 -2.37
N ASP A 172 9.03 -8.78 -2.11
CA ASP A 172 8.77 -10.20 -2.23
C ASP A 172 8.14 -10.73 -0.94
N THR A 173 6.89 -11.18 -1.05
CA THR A 173 6.11 -11.61 0.12
C THR A 173 6.56 -12.96 0.65
N TRP A 174 7.21 -13.81 -0.15
CA TRP A 174 7.48 -15.19 0.25
C TRP A 174 8.53 -15.29 1.37
N PRO A 175 9.66 -14.56 1.34
CA PRO A 175 10.59 -14.48 2.47
C PRO A 175 9.98 -13.89 3.75
N LEU A 176 8.92 -13.09 3.66
CA LEU A 176 8.24 -12.56 4.86
C LEU A 176 7.44 -13.66 5.57
N PHE A 177 6.82 -14.56 4.79
CA PHE A 177 5.93 -15.61 5.30
C PHE A 177 6.70 -16.88 5.66
N VAL A 178 7.82 -17.12 4.98
CA VAL A 178 8.71 -18.27 5.14
C VAL A 178 10.17 -17.80 5.08
N PRO A 179 10.71 -17.23 6.18
CA PRO A 179 12.05 -16.64 6.16
C PRO A 179 13.18 -17.61 5.81
N GLY A 180 13.04 -18.89 6.17
CA GLY A 180 14.02 -19.94 5.84
C GLY A 180 13.97 -20.39 4.38
N ARG A 181 13.04 -19.86 3.58
CA ARG A 181 12.82 -20.21 2.18
C ARG A 181 12.53 -21.69 1.96
N GLU A 182 11.97 -22.36 2.95
CA GLU A 182 11.63 -23.77 2.87
C GLU A 182 10.67 -24.06 1.71
N TYR A 183 9.92 -23.08 1.20
CA TYR A 183 9.12 -23.20 -0.02
C TYR A 183 9.88 -23.59 -1.31
N ASP A 184 11.21 -23.56 -1.29
CA ASP A 184 12.07 -24.07 -2.36
C ASP A 184 12.34 -25.58 -2.22
N LEU A 185 11.99 -26.19 -1.09
CA LEU A 185 12.18 -27.60 -0.79
C LEU A 185 10.98 -28.45 -1.24
N PRO A 186 11.20 -29.62 -1.87
CA PRO A 186 10.12 -30.52 -2.30
C PRO A 186 9.16 -30.94 -1.17
N GLU A 187 9.67 -31.09 0.04
CA GLU A 187 8.94 -31.55 1.23
C GLU A 187 8.13 -30.46 1.94
N PHE A 188 8.27 -29.19 1.53
CA PHE A 188 7.59 -28.08 2.20
C PHE A 188 6.08 -28.21 2.13
N ASP A 189 5.40 -28.37 3.26
CA ASP A 189 3.95 -28.38 3.33
C ASP A 189 3.40 -26.94 3.45
N PRO A 190 2.73 -26.40 2.41
CA PRO A 190 2.16 -25.06 2.47
C PRO A 190 1.07 -24.94 3.54
N ALA A 191 0.43 -26.04 3.97
CA ALA A 191 -0.57 -26.01 5.03
C ALA A 191 0.01 -25.66 6.41
N SER A 192 1.34 -25.72 6.57
CA SER A 192 2.04 -25.20 7.76
C SER A 192 1.79 -23.70 7.96
N LEU A 193 1.51 -22.96 6.89
CA LEU A 193 1.22 -21.52 6.91
C LEU A 193 -0.23 -21.18 7.27
N LYS A 194 -1.06 -22.15 7.66
CA LYS A 194 -2.51 -21.94 7.92
C LYS A 194 -2.87 -20.81 8.89
N HIS A 195 -1.94 -20.45 9.76
CA HIS A 195 -2.08 -19.36 10.73
C HIS A 195 -2.01 -17.96 10.07
N LEU A 196 -1.45 -17.87 8.87
CA LEU A 196 -1.29 -16.63 8.11
C LEU A 196 -2.52 -16.26 7.26
N THR A 197 -3.43 -17.21 7.02
CA THR A 197 -4.66 -16.99 6.24
C THR A 197 -5.90 -17.18 7.10
N VAL A 198 -7.06 -16.74 6.58
CA VAL A 198 -8.35 -17.24 7.05
C VAL A 198 -8.56 -18.69 6.58
N GLU A 199 -9.74 -19.24 6.84
CA GLU A 199 -10.05 -20.66 6.54
C GLU A 199 -9.90 -21.02 5.06
N ASP A 200 -10.01 -20.04 4.17
CA ASP A 200 -9.96 -20.23 2.73
C ASP A 200 -8.57 -20.45 2.12
N ARG A 201 -7.49 -20.36 2.92
CA ARG A 201 -6.10 -20.59 2.49
C ARG A 201 -5.54 -19.58 1.49
N LEU A 202 -6.29 -18.55 1.11
CA LEU A 202 -5.90 -17.54 0.12
C LEU A 202 -5.85 -16.14 0.74
N HIS A 203 -6.88 -15.74 1.47
CA HIS A 203 -6.95 -14.40 2.06
C HIS A 203 -6.23 -14.37 3.40
N LEU A 204 -5.49 -13.28 3.63
CA LEU A 204 -4.69 -13.12 4.84
C LEU A 204 -5.56 -13.04 6.10
N GLY A 205 -5.18 -13.80 7.12
CA GLY A 205 -5.66 -13.64 8.48
C GLY A 205 -4.93 -12.47 9.17
N PRO A 206 -5.18 -12.24 10.48
CA PRO A 206 -4.55 -11.15 11.22
C PRO A 206 -3.01 -11.19 11.21
N GLU A 207 -2.41 -12.38 11.28
CA GLU A 207 -0.95 -12.53 11.28
C GLU A 207 -0.34 -12.27 9.90
N GLY A 208 -0.92 -12.83 8.84
CA GLY A 208 -0.46 -12.57 7.46
C GLY A 208 -0.59 -11.08 7.07
N ASN A 209 -1.66 -10.41 7.51
CA ASN A 209 -1.80 -8.96 7.31
C ASN A 209 -0.73 -8.17 8.05
N ARG A 210 -0.36 -8.58 9.27
CA ARG A 210 0.71 -7.94 10.04
C ARG A 210 2.06 -8.10 9.37
N LEU A 211 2.40 -9.28 8.88
CA LEU A 211 3.64 -9.53 8.14
C LEU A 211 3.70 -8.71 6.86
N LEU A 212 2.60 -8.62 6.11
CA LEU A 212 2.54 -7.80 4.91
C LEU A 212 2.72 -6.30 5.24
N ALA A 213 2.02 -5.79 6.26
CA ALA A 213 2.18 -4.40 6.70
C ALA A 213 3.62 -4.10 7.12
N GLN A 214 4.23 -4.97 7.92
CA GLN A 214 5.62 -4.83 8.34
C GLN A 214 6.57 -4.85 7.15
N GLY A 215 6.39 -5.79 6.21
CA GLY A 215 7.20 -5.84 4.99
C GLY A 215 7.10 -4.57 4.14
N VAL A 216 5.91 -3.96 4.06
CA VAL A 216 5.74 -2.66 3.38
C VAL A 216 6.49 -1.55 4.12
N LEU A 217 6.38 -1.46 5.44
CA LEU A 217 7.08 -0.46 6.25
C LEU A 217 8.61 -0.61 6.17
N ASP A 218 9.11 -1.84 6.24
CA ASP A 218 10.54 -2.13 6.13
C ASP A 218 11.08 -1.81 4.72
N SER A 219 10.27 -2.10 3.68
CA SER A 219 10.59 -1.71 2.30
C SER A 219 10.66 -0.21 2.16
N ILE A 220 9.69 0.53 2.71
CA ILE A 220 9.70 2.00 2.72
C ILE A 220 10.95 2.50 3.42
N LYS A 221 11.24 2.02 4.63
CA LYS A 221 12.40 2.44 5.41
C LYS A 221 13.72 2.19 4.69
N THR A 222 13.82 1.09 3.94
CA THR A 222 15.05 0.72 3.22
C THR A 222 15.21 1.49 1.92
N LEU A 223 14.13 1.62 1.14
CA LEU A 223 14.18 2.17 -0.21
C LEU A 223 14.00 3.70 -0.23
N TRP A 224 13.11 4.22 0.62
CA TRP A 224 12.70 5.62 0.66
C TRP A 224 12.56 6.08 2.13
N PRO A 225 13.67 6.21 2.88
CA PRO A 225 13.65 6.56 4.30
C PRO A 225 12.87 7.84 4.61
N GLU A 226 12.77 8.78 3.67
CA GLU A 226 11.99 10.01 3.79
C GLU A 226 10.49 9.77 3.97
N LEU A 227 9.98 8.60 3.57
CA LEU A 227 8.60 8.19 3.72
C LEU A 227 8.38 7.30 4.95
N ALA A 228 9.42 6.92 5.70
CA ALA A 228 9.28 6.09 6.90
C ALA A 228 8.45 6.84 7.96
N PRO A 229 7.51 6.17 8.68
CA PRO A 229 6.62 6.85 9.62
C PRO A 229 7.35 7.69 10.68
N GLU A 230 8.53 7.29 11.12
CA GLU A 230 9.36 8.03 12.08
C GLU A 230 9.97 9.33 11.51
N ASN A 231 10.10 9.43 10.19
CA ASN A 231 10.71 10.56 9.50
C ASN A 231 9.67 11.54 8.93
N VAL A 232 8.41 11.11 8.79
CA VAL A 232 7.31 11.99 8.37
C VAL A 232 6.82 12.80 9.57
N ILE A 233 7.15 14.10 9.59
CA ILE A 233 6.66 14.96 10.67
C ILE A 233 5.13 15.16 10.52
N PRO A 234 4.34 15.03 11.61
CA PRO A 234 2.89 15.17 11.55
C PRO A 234 2.42 16.53 11.03
N ARG A 235 1.26 16.56 10.38
CA ARG A 235 0.69 17.79 9.79
C ARG A 235 0.33 18.84 10.86
N VAL A 236 -0.04 18.37 12.05
CA VAL A 236 -0.39 19.19 13.22
C VAL A 236 0.35 18.68 14.47
N PRO A 237 0.79 19.56 15.39
CA PRO A 237 1.62 19.21 16.55
C PRO A 237 1.07 18.09 17.43
N LEU A 238 1.87 17.08 17.75
CA LEU A 238 1.43 15.94 18.58
C LEU A 238 1.09 16.33 20.02
N ASN A 239 1.87 17.26 20.56
CA ASN A 239 1.77 17.67 21.95
C ASN A 239 0.64 18.69 22.10
N TRP A 240 -0.47 18.28 22.70
CA TRP A 240 -1.60 19.15 22.96
C TRP A 240 -1.23 20.34 23.87
N ALA A 241 -0.15 20.25 24.65
CA ALA A 241 0.34 21.37 25.46
C ALA A 241 0.98 22.50 24.64
N GLU A 242 1.28 22.28 23.35
CA GLU A 242 1.72 23.33 22.42
C GLU A 242 0.54 24.13 21.86
N TYR A 243 -0.70 23.69 22.11
CA TYR A 243 -1.89 24.41 21.71
C TYR A 243 -2.29 25.46 22.75
N PRO A 244 -2.82 26.61 22.32
CA PRO A 244 -3.30 27.63 23.24
C PRO A 244 -4.45 27.10 24.11
N SER A 245 -4.43 27.46 25.40
CA SER A 245 -5.53 27.12 26.30
C SER A 245 -6.80 27.87 25.93
N PHE A 246 -7.96 27.28 26.23
CA PHE A 246 -9.26 27.90 26.01
C PHE A 246 -9.34 29.32 26.62
N LEU A 247 -8.85 29.48 27.85
CA LEU A 247 -8.83 30.76 28.57
C LEU A 247 -7.97 31.82 27.88
N ASN A 248 -6.82 31.43 27.30
CA ASN A 248 -5.98 32.34 26.54
C ASN A 248 -6.60 32.67 25.17
N SER A 249 -7.31 31.71 24.56
CA SER A 249 -7.96 31.90 23.26
C SER A 249 -9.13 32.88 23.31
N GLU A 250 -9.94 32.85 24.38
CA GLU A 250 -11.04 33.80 24.59
C GLU A 250 -10.53 35.23 24.76
N SER A 251 -9.40 35.39 25.47
CA SER A 251 -8.78 36.71 25.68
C SER A 251 -8.26 37.35 24.38
N SER A 252 -7.96 36.54 23.36
CA SER A 252 -7.45 36.97 22.06
C SER A 252 -8.50 37.02 20.94
N GLY A 253 -9.72 36.58 21.20
CA GLY A 253 -10.78 36.42 20.19
C GLY A 253 -10.48 35.37 19.11
N ASN A 254 -11.44 35.12 18.21
CA ASN A 254 -11.33 34.08 17.17
C ASN A 254 -10.12 34.28 16.24
N ASN A 255 -9.78 35.52 15.90
CA ASN A 255 -8.64 35.81 15.02
C ASN A 255 -7.30 35.49 15.70
N GLY A 256 -7.18 35.71 17.01
CA GLY A 256 -5.99 35.34 17.79
C GLY A 256 -5.77 33.84 17.89
N LEU A 257 -6.85 33.08 18.10
CA LEU A 257 -6.81 31.61 18.08
C LEU A 257 -6.39 31.07 16.72
N ILE A 258 -6.98 31.58 15.63
CA ILE A 258 -6.63 31.19 14.26
C ILE A 258 -5.14 31.45 13.99
N ASN A 259 -4.63 32.62 14.35
CA ASN A 259 -3.24 32.98 14.14
C ASN A 259 -2.28 32.04 14.88
N GLN A 260 -2.60 31.64 16.11
CA GLN A 260 -1.79 30.72 16.90
C GLN A 260 -1.83 29.28 16.35
N LEU A 261 -3.03 28.80 16.00
CA LEU A 261 -3.18 27.47 15.41
C LEU A 261 -2.51 27.36 14.04
N TYR A 262 -2.60 28.39 13.20
CA TYR A 262 -2.00 28.40 11.87
C TYR A 262 -0.48 28.53 11.91
N ALA A 263 0.07 29.26 12.89
CA ALA A 263 1.51 29.31 13.10
C ALA A 263 2.09 27.96 13.58
N ASN A 264 1.28 27.18 14.30
CA ASN A 264 1.67 25.88 14.85
C ASN A 264 1.37 24.71 13.90
N ALA A 265 0.41 24.84 12.98
CA ALA A 265 0.28 23.95 11.85
C ALA A 265 1.49 24.15 10.93
N ARG A 266 2.10 23.04 10.49
CA ARG A 266 3.44 23.01 9.88
C ARG A 266 3.83 24.23 9.01
N LYS A 267 5.01 24.78 9.33
CA LYS A 267 6.09 24.99 8.37
C LYS A 267 6.68 23.65 7.94
#